data_AF-I1S4F1-F1
#
_entry.id   AF-I1S4F1-F1
#
_cell.length_a   1.000
_cell.length_b   1.000
_cell.length_c   1.000
_cell.angle_alpha   90.00
_cell.angle_beta   90.00
_cell.angle_gamma   90.00
#
_symmetry.space_group_name_H-M   'P 1'
#
loop_
_entity.id
_entity.type
_entity.pdbx_description
1 polymer ?
#
loop_
_entity_poly.entity_id
_entity_poly.type
_entity_poly.pdbx_seq_one_letter_code
_entity_poly.pdbx_strand_id
1 'polypeptide(L)'
;MLRIKDLLNPFTKVRIRDILNPIEEPERPGPSNQEDRPKKCSNCSRPAVKDKSKCEACRAGITRNSHKIREIRKQEGICTRCPERLDRIGTMCRKCNESNKERMRVYRSKRGSQASGRG
;
A
#
# COMPACT_ATOMS: atom_id res chain seq x y z
N MET A 1 -30.97 57.31 -7.96
CA MET A 1 -32.29 57.22 -8.63
C MET A 1 -32.09 57.21 -10.14
N LEU A 2 -32.42 56.06 -10.74
CA LEU A 2 -32.82 55.74 -12.14
C LEU A 2 -32.42 56.65 -13.32
N ARG A 3 -31.95 55.99 -14.40
CA ARG A 3 -32.53 55.94 -15.78
C ARG A 3 -31.61 55.08 -16.67
N ILE A 4 -31.83 53.77 -16.87
CA ILE A 4 -32.71 53.10 -17.86
C ILE A 4 -32.79 53.77 -19.25
N LYS A 5 -31.69 54.19 -19.89
CA LYS A 5 -31.78 54.65 -21.30
C LYS A 5 -30.69 54.28 -22.29
N ASP A 6 -29.71 53.43 -21.97
CA ASP A 6 -28.73 52.97 -23.00
C ASP A 6 -28.74 51.45 -23.20
N LEU A 7 -29.95 50.87 -23.15
CA LEU A 7 -30.27 49.72 -23.97
C LEU A 7 -30.60 50.25 -25.36
N LEU A 8 -29.81 49.90 -26.36
CA LEU A 8 -30.23 49.50 -27.71
C LEU A 8 -29.02 49.54 -28.66
N ASN A 9 -28.28 48.43 -28.71
CA ASN A 9 -27.50 48.11 -29.90
C ASN A 9 -28.31 47.07 -30.71
N PRO A 10 -28.87 47.41 -31.89
CA PRO A 10 -29.90 46.63 -32.58
C PRO A 10 -29.35 45.59 -33.58
N PHE A 11 -28.08 45.23 -33.49
CA PHE A 11 -27.46 44.32 -34.46
C PHE A 11 -26.80 43.15 -33.76
N THR A 12 -27.57 42.08 -33.57
CA THR A 12 -27.17 40.72 -33.95
C THR A 12 -28.35 39.77 -33.71
N LYS A 13 -29.17 39.63 -34.75
CA LYS A 13 -30.02 38.45 -34.93
C LYS A 13 -29.10 37.23 -35.08
N VAL A 14 -28.71 36.61 -33.97
CA VAL A 14 -28.16 35.24 -34.00
C VAL A 14 -29.32 34.31 -33.70
N ARG A 15 -29.73 33.56 -34.73
CA ARG A 15 -30.80 32.58 -34.65
C ARG A 15 -30.37 31.48 -33.68
N ILE A 16 -31.19 31.22 -32.67
CA ILE A 16 -30.97 30.18 -31.63
C ILE A 16 -30.95 28.75 -32.22
N ARG A 17 -31.22 28.57 -33.51
CA ARG A 17 -31.41 27.26 -34.15
C ARG A 17 -30.13 26.48 -34.49
N ASP A 18 -28.95 27.00 -34.18
CA ASP A 18 -27.68 26.30 -34.41
C ASP A 18 -27.03 25.73 -33.13
N ILE A 19 -27.72 25.74 -31.98
CA ILE A 19 -27.23 25.21 -30.68
C ILE A 19 -27.68 23.74 -30.45
N LEU A 20 -28.00 23.01 -31.52
CA LEU A 20 -28.28 21.58 -31.44
C LEU A 20 -27.39 20.83 -32.44
N ASN A 21 -26.08 21.00 -32.29
CA ASN A 21 -25.20 19.88 -32.56
C ASN A 21 -25.37 18.92 -31.39
N PRO A 22 -25.89 17.69 -31.57
CA PRO A 22 -25.74 16.68 -30.54
C PRO A 22 -24.24 16.49 -30.36
N ILE A 23 -23.74 16.86 -29.18
CA ILE A 23 -22.45 16.39 -28.70
C ILE A 23 -22.60 14.87 -28.68
N GLU A 24 -22.00 14.17 -29.63
CA GLU A 24 -21.71 12.75 -29.44
C GLU A 24 -20.99 12.65 -28.11
N GLU A 25 -21.68 12.11 -27.10
CA GLU A 25 -21.07 11.84 -25.82
C GLU A 25 -19.83 11.00 -26.12
N PRO A 26 -18.61 11.46 -25.75
CA PRO A 26 -17.46 10.60 -25.88
C PRO A 26 -17.77 9.36 -25.04
N GLU A 27 -17.83 8.20 -25.69
CA GLU A 27 -18.04 6.92 -25.03
C GLU A 27 -17.15 6.92 -23.78
N ARG A 28 -17.78 6.95 -22.60
CA ARG A 28 -17.03 6.80 -21.36
C ARG A 28 -16.25 5.51 -21.54
N PRO A 29 -14.91 5.50 -21.44
CA PRO A 29 -14.20 4.24 -21.41
C PRO A 29 -14.84 3.47 -20.26
N GLY A 30 -15.46 2.33 -20.59
CA GLY A 30 -16.06 1.44 -19.60
C GLY A 30 -15.03 1.16 -18.50
N PRO A 31 -15.47 0.70 -17.30
CA PRO A 31 -14.52 0.31 -16.26
C PRO A 31 -13.46 -0.56 -16.92
N SER A 32 -12.22 -0.07 -16.92
CA SER A 32 -11.13 -0.74 -17.60
C SER A 32 -11.02 -2.09 -16.92
N ASN A 33 -11.53 -3.13 -17.58
CA ASN A 33 -11.22 -4.51 -17.29
C ASN A 33 -9.75 -4.69 -17.63
N GLN A 34 -8.85 -4.05 -16.86
CA GLN A 34 -7.49 -4.51 -16.69
C GLN A 34 -7.61 -5.81 -15.90
N GLU A 35 -8.05 -6.83 -16.61
CA GLU A 35 -8.01 -8.22 -16.21
C GLU A 35 -6.60 -8.49 -15.69
N ASP A 36 -6.52 -8.59 -14.36
CA ASP A 36 -5.75 -9.53 -13.56
C ASP A 36 -4.35 -9.91 -14.09
N ARG A 37 -3.63 -8.98 -14.73
CA ARG A 37 -2.25 -9.24 -15.13
C ARG A 37 -1.48 -9.45 -13.84
N PRO A 38 -0.90 -10.65 -13.61
CA PRO A 38 -0.23 -10.92 -12.35
C PRO A 38 0.88 -9.90 -12.19
N LYS A 39 0.84 -9.16 -11.07
CA LYS A 39 1.87 -8.17 -10.75
C LYS A 39 3.23 -8.82 -10.92
N LYS A 40 4.19 -8.15 -11.57
CA LYS A 40 5.54 -8.70 -11.70
C LYS A 40 6.24 -8.68 -10.34
N CYS A 41 7.14 -9.64 -10.12
CA CYS A 41 8.00 -9.65 -8.95
C CYS A 41 8.90 -8.42 -8.94
N SER A 42 9.04 -7.76 -7.78
CA SER A 42 9.90 -6.59 -7.63
C SER A 42 11.40 -6.89 -7.80
N ASN A 43 11.78 -8.18 -7.77
CA ASN A 43 13.18 -8.61 -7.78
C ASN A 43 13.59 -9.38 -9.04
N CYS A 44 12.64 -9.78 -9.88
CA CYS A 44 12.92 -10.54 -11.09
C CYS A 44 11.73 -10.47 -12.08
N SER A 45 11.91 -10.97 -13.29
CA SER A 45 10.88 -10.90 -14.33
C SER A 45 9.69 -11.87 -14.14
N ARG A 46 9.71 -12.72 -13.11
CA ARG A 46 8.66 -13.73 -12.86
C ARG A 46 7.37 -13.08 -12.31
N PRO A 47 6.20 -13.73 -12.46
CA PRO A 47 4.97 -13.28 -11.82
C PRO A 47 5.08 -13.29 -10.30
N ALA A 48 4.57 -12.27 -9.63
CA ALA A 48 4.43 -12.23 -8.19
C ALA A 48 3.27 -13.12 -7.73
N VAL A 49 3.32 -13.54 -6.47
CA VAL A 49 2.18 -14.22 -5.83
C VAL A 49 1.02 -13.23 -5.67
N LYS A 50 -0.23 -13.71 -5.77
CA LYS A 50 -1.44 -12.90 -5.55
C LYS A 50 -1.32 -12.08 -4.26
N ASP A 51 -1.59 -10.78 -4.36
CA ASP A 51 -1.50 -9.81 -3.26
C ASP A 51 -0.11 -9.66 -2.61
N LYS A 52 0.96 -10.07 -3.30
CA LYS A 52 2.36 -9.91 -2.88
C LYS A 52 3.16 -9.17 -3.95
N SER A 53 4.28 -8.58 -3.53
CA SER A 53 5.22 -7.89 -4.43
C SER A 53 6.31 -8.80 -5.01
N LYS A 54 6.42 -10.05 -4.54
CA LYS A 54 7.51 -10.96 -4.92
C LYS A 54 6.96 -12.32 -5.38
N CYS A 55 7.67 -12.94 -6.33
CA CYS A 55 7.40 -14.31 -6.74
C CYS A 55 7.77 -15.30 -5.63
N GLU A 56 7.23 -16.51 -5.73
CA GLU A 56 7.45 -17.57 -4.75
C GLU A 56 8.94 -17.91 -4.56
N ALA A 57 9.69 -18.02 -5.67
CA ALA A 57 11.12 -18.30 -5.62
C ALA A 57 11.92 -17.22 -4.87
N CYS A 58 11.66 -15.93 -5.14
CA CYS A 58 12.32 -14.84 -4.44
C CYS A 58 11.93 -14.81 -2.95
N ARG A 59 10.67 -15.10 -2.62
CA ARG A 59 10.24 -15.20 -1.21
C ARG A 59 10.93 -16.35 -0.49
N ALA A 60 10.97 -17.54 -1.10
CA ALA A 60 11.67 -18.70 -0.56
C ALA A 60 13.16 -18.41 -0.37
N GLY A 61 13.81 -17.76 -1.34
CA GLY A 61 15.20 -17.32 -1.26
C GLY A 61 15.45 -16.39 -0.06
N ILE A 62 14.60 -15.38 0.15
CA ILE A 62 14.69 -14.48 1.30
C ILE A 62 14.53 -15.24 2.63
N THR A 63 13.59 -16.18 2.70
CA THR A 63 13.39 -17.00 3.91
C THR A 63 14.64 -17.84 4.22
N ARG A 64 15.19 -18.54 3.23
CA ARG A 64 16.43 -19.33 3.39
C ARG A 64 17.61 -18.45 3.80
N ASN A 65 17.79 -17.30 3.15
CA ASN A 65 18.86 -16.38 3.48
C ASN A 65 18.69 -15.81 4.91
N SER A 66 17.47 -15.47 5.30
CA SER A 66 17.17 -15.00 6.66
C SER A 66 17.47 -16.07 7.71
N HIS A 67 17.19 -17.34 7.40
CA HIS A 67 17.55 -18.46 8.28
C HIS A 67 19.07 -18.60 8.40
N LYS A 68 19.78 -18.60 7.26
CA LYS A 68 21.26 -18.68 7.23
C LYS A 68 21.90 -17.56 8.06
N ILE A 69 21.45 -16.32 7.88
CA ILE A 69 21.96 -15.16 8.64
C ILE A 69 21.69 -15.32 10.14
N ARG A 70 20.51 -15.82 10.53
CA ARG A 70 20.21 -16.05 11.96
C ARG A 70 21.12 -17.09 12.58
N GLU A 71 21.39 -18.19 11.87
CA GLU A 71 22.30 -19.23 12.37
C GLU A 71 23.74 -18.73 12.48
N ILE A 72 24.24 -17.98 11.49
CA ILE A 72 25.57 -17.34 11.56
C ILE A 72 25.65 -16.44 12.78
N ARG A 73 24.68 -15.52 12.95
CA ARG A 73 24.66 -14.62 14.10
C ARG A 73 24.57 -15.37 15.43
N LYS A 74 23.81 -16.46 15.49
CA LYS A 74 23.73 -17.30 16.69
C LYS A 74 25.08 -17.92 17.03
N GLN A 75 25.80 -18.44 16.04
CA GLN A 75 27.16 -19.01 16.21
C GLN A 75 28.16 -17.94 16.65
N GLU A 76 28.07 -16.73 16.10
CA GLU A 76 28.95 -15.59 16.44
C GLU A 76 28.59 -14.92 17.78
N GLY A 77 27.50 -15.34 18.43
CA GLY A 77 27.00 -14.71 19.64
C GLY A 77 26.48 -13.29 19.40
N ILE A 78 25.91 -13.01 18.23
CA ILE A 78 25.37 -11.72 17.81
C ILE A 78 23.84 -11.74 17.87
N CYS A 79 23.24 -10.62 18.27
CA CYS A 79 21.80 -10.45 18.29
C CYS A 79 21.18 -10.63 16.89
N THR A 80 20.08 -11.37 16.80
CA THR A 80 19.33 -11.53 15.54
C THR A 80 18.58 -10.27 15.09
N ARG A 81 18.52 -9.23 15.92
CA ARG A 81 17.76 -7.98 15.67
C ARG A 81 18.62 -6.73 15.53
N CYS A 82 19.77 -6.68 16.20
CA CYS A 82 20.73 -5.57 16.14
C CYS A 82 22.15 -6.13 15.94
N PRO A 83 23.17 -5.30 15.65
CA PRO A 83 24.55 -5.78 15.50
C PRO A 83 25.27 -6.04 16.84
N GLU A 84 24.63 -5.81 18.00
CA GLU A 84 25.25 -6.02 19.31
C GLU A 84 25.46 -7.50 19.63
N ARG A 85 26.49 -7.81 20.44
CA ARG A 85 26.70 -9.15 21.00
C ARG A 85 25.61 -9.52 22.00
N LEU A 86 25.37 -10.82 22.14
CA LEU A 86 24.45 -11.38 23.12
C LEU A 86 25.03 -11.25 24.53
N ASP A 87 24.25 -10.66 25.41
CA ASP A 87 24.53 -10.49 26.84
C ASP A 87 23.80 -11.55 27.71
N ARG A 88 23.20 -12.56 27.06
CA ARG A 88 22.36 -13.60 27.67
C ARG A 88 22.22 -14.81 26.77
N ILE A 89 21.80 -15.94 27.35
CA ILE A 89 21.37 -17.11 26.59
C ILE A 89 20.10 -16.77 25.79
N GLY A 90 20.13 -17.05 24.49
CA GLY A 90 19.01 -16.83 23.56
C GLY A 90 19.47 -16.37 22.18
N THR A 91 18.56 -15.74 21.43
CA THR A 91 18.80 -15.23 20.07
C THR A 91 18.76 -13.70 19.98
N MET A 92 18.48 -13.01 21.09
CA MET A 92 18.34 -11.56 21.16
C MET A 92 19.10 -11.01 22.37
N CYS A 93 19.74 -9.85 22.22
CA CYS A 93 20.26 -9.10 23.36
C CYS A 93 19.11 -8.65 24.27
N ARG A 94 19.41 -8.32 25.52
CA ARG A 94 18.44 -7.87 26.52
C ARG A 94 17.54 -6.74 26.02
N LYS A 95 18.12 -5.68 25.46
CA LYS A 95 17.39 -4.52 24.90
C LYS A 95 16.35 -4.95 23.85
N CYS A 96 16.79 -5.71 22.84
CA CYS A 96 15.89 -6.18 21.78
C CYS A 96 14.82 -7.13 22.32
N ASN A 97 15.17 -7.96 23.30
CA ASN A 97 14.22 -8.88 23.91
C ASN A 97 13.15 -8.14 24.73
N GLU A 98 13.52 -7.12 25.50
CA GLU A 98 12.57 -6.28 26.26
C GLU A 98 11.65 -5.50 25.32
N SER A 99 12.21 -4.87 24.28
CA SER A 99 11.41 -4.22 23.24
C SER A 99 10.42 -5.18 22.58
N ASN A 100 10.84 -6.42 22.30
CA ASN A 100 9.96 -7.45 21.76
C ASN A 100 8.86 -7.86 22.75
N LYS A 101 9.19 -8.02 24.05
CA LYS A 101 8.19 -8.30 25.08
C LYS A 101 7.14 -7.19 25.15
N GLU A 102 7.56 -5.93 25.11
CA GLU A 102 6.64 -4.80 25.15
C GLU A 102 5.72 -4.77 23.93
N ARG A 103 6.27 -4.93 22.72
CA ARG A 103 5.48 -5.08 21.51
C ARG A 103 4.45 -6.21 21.60
N MET A 104 4.82 -7.35 22.19
CA MET A 104 3.91 -8.47 22.36
C MET A 104 2.80 -8.19 23.38
N ARG A 105 3.07 -7.41 24.44
CA ARG A 105 2.02 -6.94 25.38
C ARG A 105 1.03 -6.02 24.69
N VAL A 106 1.51 -5.05 23.92
CA VAL A 106 0.66 -4.14 23.12
C VAL A 106 -0.16 -4.91 22.09
N TYR A 107 0.43 -5.89 21.41
CA TYR A 107 -0.30 -6.70 20.43
C TYR A 107 -1.41 -7.55 21.09
N ARG A 108 -1.10 -8.17 22.24
CA ARG A 108 -2.07 -9.00 22.98
C ARG A 108 -3.22 -8.17 23.55
N SER A 109 -2.94 -7.00 24.11
CA SER A 109 -3.99 -6.08 24.61
C SER A 109 -4.92 -5.64 23.49
N LYS A 110 -4.40 -5.22 22.33
CA LYS A 110 -5.23 -4.86 21.16
C LYS A 110 -6.12 -6.00 20.70
N ARG A 111 -5.63 -7.24 20.72
CA ARG A 111 -6.40 -8.42 20.31
C ARG A 111 -7.46 -8.82 21.34
N GLY A 112 -7.18 -8.64 22.64
CA GLY A 112 -8.15 -8.83 23.72
C GLY A 112 -9.28 -7.80 23.71
N SER A 113 -8.98 -6.53 23.39
CA SER A 113 -9.98 -5.48 23.20
C SER A 113 -10.86 -5.70 21.97
N GLN A 114 -10.32 -6.28 20.89
CA GLN A 114 -11.13 -6.65 19.71
C GLN A 114 -12.06 -7.85 19.95
N ALA A 115 -11.70 -8.76 20.86
CA ALA A 115 -12.53 -9.91 21.20
C ALA A 115 -13.71 -9.57 22.12
N SER A 116 -13.63 -8.47 22.88
CA SER A 116 -14.65 -8.01 23.85
C SER A 116 -15.66 -7.01 23.28
N GLY A 117 -15.47 -6.55 22.03
CA GLY A 117 -16.38 -5.64 21.32
C GLY A 117 -17.39 -6.33 20.37
N ARG A 118 -17.54 -7.65 20.47
CA ARG A 118 -18.62 -8.42 19.82
C ARG A 118 -19.57 -8.94 20.90
N GLY A 119 -20.31 -8.03 21.50
CA GLY A 119 -21.43 -8.31 22.40
C GLY A 119 -22.65 -7.59 21.88
#